data_AF-F9PSW1-F1
#
_entry.id   AF-F9PSW1-F1
#
_cell.length_a   1.000
_cell.length_b   1.000
_cell.length_c   1.000
_cell.angle_alpha   90.00
_cell.angle_beta   90.00
_cell.angle_gamma   90.00
#
_symmetry.space_group_name_H-M   'P 1'
#
loop_
_entity.id
_entity.type
_entity.pdbx_description
1 polymer ?
#
loop_
_entity_poly.entity_id
_entity_poly.type
_entity_poly.pdbx_seq_one_letter_code
_entity_poly.pdbx_strand_id
1 'polypeptide(L)' 'MSKVRVHELAKGLNLQSKELINIINGLGVEVKSHMSILEGKDLEVVIGHFRKIESEKSKKEEKK' A
#
# COMPACT_ATOMS: atom_id res chain seq x y z
N MET A 1 2.33 13.19 -7.09
CA MET A 1 3.37 12.25 -6.60
C MET A 1 3.55 11.19 -7.66
N SER A 2 4.60 11.28 -8.49
CA SER A 2 4.71 10.37 -9.65
C SER A 2 5.43 9.06 -9.34
N LYS A 3 6.14 8.98 -8.21
CA LYS A 3 6.90 7.78 -7.79
C LYS A 3 7.12 7.78 -6.28
N VAL A 4 7.04 6.60 -5.66
CA VAL A 4 7.28 6.40 -4.22
C VAL A 4 7.98 5.06 -4.04
N ARG A 5 8.99 4.97 -3.15
CA ARG A 5 9.57 3.66 -2.83
C ARG A 5 8.70 2.89 -1.86
N VAL A 6 8.69 1.57 -2.00
CA VAL A 6 7.90 0.66 -1.14
C VAL A 6 8.16 0.92 0.35
N HIS A 7 9.40 1.08 0.79
CA HIS A 7 9.66 1.33 2.22
C HIS A 7 9.15 2.70 2.71
N GLU A 8 9.11 3.72 1.86
CA GLU A 8 8.59 5.04 2.22
C GLU A 8 7.07 4.98 2.38
N LEU A 9 6.40 4.27 1.46
CA LEU A 9 4.97 4.01 1.57
C LEU A 9 4.65 3.15 2.80
N ALA A 10 5.44 2.11 3.07
CA ALA A 10 5.27 1.26 4.24
C ALA A 10 5.36 2.06 5.55
N LYS A 11 6.33 2.97 5.66
CA LYS A 11 6.45 3.88 6.81
C LYS A 11 5.21 4.76 6.97
N GLY A 12 4.70 5.34 5.87
CA GLY A 12 3.50 6.17 5.90
C GLY A 12 2.24 5.43 6.33
N LEU A 13 2.16 4.13 6.02
CA LEU A 13 1.04 3.25 6.41
C LEU A 13 1.28 2.53 7.76
N ASN A 14 2.40 2.81 8.43
CA ASN A 14 2.85 2.11 9.64
C ASN A 14 2.89 0.58 9.47
N LEU A 15 3.30 0.12 8.28
CA LEU A 15 3.48 -1.29 7.91
C LEU A 15 4.95 -1.66 7.81
N GLN A 16 5.25 -2.94 8.00
CA GLN A 16 6.57 -3.46 7.66
C GLN A 16 6.73 -3.55 6.14
N SER A 17 7.93 -3.28 5.63
CA SER A 17 8.19 -3.34 4.18
C SER A 17 7.88 -4.72 3.59
N LYS A 18 8.15 -5.80 4.33
CA LYS A 18 7.83 -7.17 3.90
C LYS A 18 6.32 -7.39 3.74
N GLU A 19 5.53 -6.89 4.69
CA GLU A 19 4.07 -6.98 4.64
C GLU A 19 3.52 -6.19 3.46
N LEU A 20 4.02 -4.97 3.25
CA LEU A 20 3.61 -4.17 2.11
C LEU A 20 3.98 -4.83 0.78
N ILE A 21 5.17 -5.43 0.66
CA ILE A 21 5.59 -6.19 -0.54
C ILE A 21 4.61 -7.33 -0.84
N ASN A 22 4.23 -8.10 0.19
CA ASN A 22 3.28 -9.20 0.02
C ASN A 22 1.91 -8.71 -0.47
N ILE A 23 1.40 -7.62 0.10
CA ILE A 23 0.12 -7.04 -0.30
C ILE A 23 0.19 -6.54 -1.74
N ILE A 24 1.22 -5.78 -2.09
CA ILE A 24 1.41 -5.22 -3.44
C ILE A 24 1.52 -6.35 -4.49
N ASN A 25 2.32 -7.39 -4.20
CA ASN A 25 2.43 -8.56 -5.09
C ASN A 25 1.08 -9.29 -5.24
N GLY A 26 0.27 -9.36 -4.17
CA GLY A 26 -1.08 -9.92 -4.22
C GLY A 26 -2.07 -9.10 -5.06
N LEU A 27 -1.81 -7.81 -5.27
CA LEU A 27 -2.58 -6.93 -6.17
C LEU A 27 -2.17 -7.06 -7.64
N GLY A 28 -1.18 -7.92 -7.95
CA GLY A 28 -0.64 -8.09 -9.30
C GLY A 28 0.45 -7.09 -9.67
N VAL A 29 0.94 -6.30 -8.72
CA VAL A 29 2.06 -5.37 -8.90
C VAL A 29 3.34 -6.06 -8.41
N GLU A 30 4.25 -6.37 -9.32
CA GLU A 30 5.49 -7.08 -8.96
C GLU A 30 6.55 -6.14 -8.38
N VAL A 31 6.85 -6.28 -7.09
CA VAL A 31 7.94 -5.57 -6.41
C VAL A 31 8.99 -6.56 -5.88
N LYS A 32 10.25 -6.29 -6.21
CA LYS A 32 11.39 -7.18 -5.89
C LYS A 32 12.00 -6.90 -4.52
N SER A 33 11.89 -5.68 -4.02
CA SER A 33 12.47 -5.31 -2.73
C SER A 33 11.82 -4.06 -2.13
N HIS A 34 12.21 -3.73 -0.90
CA HIS A 34 11.78 -2.51 -0.20
C HIS A 34 12.24 -1.21 -0.90
N MET A 35 13.26 -1.29 -1.78
CA MET A 35 13.73 -0.14 -2.58
C MET A 35 13.05 -0.05 -3.95
N SER A 36 12.21 -1.03 -4.31
CA SER A 36 11.39 -0.94 -5.52
C SER A 36 10.57 0.35 -5.51
N ILE A 37 10.46 0.96 -6.69
CA ILE A 37 9.70 2.18 -6.92
C ILE A 37 8.32 1.80 -7.45
N LEU A 38 7.28 2.34 -6.85
CA LEU A 38 5.91 2.32 -7.34
C LEU A 38 5.65 3.64 -8.06
N GLU A 39 5.15 3.56 -9.29
CA GLU A 39 4.84 4.72 -10.11
C GLU A 39 3.64 4.47 -11.02
N GLY A 40 3.08 5.55 -11.57
CA GLY A 40 1.94 5.49 -12.48
C GLY A 40 0.77 4.65 -11.94
N LYS A 41 0.28 3.72 -12.76
CA LYS A 41 -0.91 2.92 -12.49
C LYS A 41 -0.74 1.98 -11.28
N ASP A 42 0.47 1.46 -11.05
CA ASP A 42 0.76 0.55 -9.94
C ASP A 42 0.61 1.27 -8.60
N LEU A 43 1.12 2.50 -8.52
CA LEU A 43 0.97 3.33 -7.33
C LEU A 43 -0.50 3.67 -7.06
N GLU A 44 -1.28 3.97 -8.10
CA GLU A 44 -2.71 4.25 -7.96
C GLU A 44 -3.50 3.04 -7.45
N VAL A 45 -3.21 1.84 -7.95
CA VAL A 45 -3.86 0.60 -7.50
C VAL A 45 -3.56 0.35 -6.02
N VAL A 46 -2.29 0.48 -5.62
CA VAL A 46 -1.87 0.24 -4.23
C VAL A 46 -2.52 1.26 -3.29
N ILE A 47 -2.43 2.57 -3.59
CA ILE A 47 -3.04 3.61 -2.76
C ILE A 47 -4.56 3.44 -2.69
N GLY A 48 -5.21 3.12 -3.81
CA GLY A 48 -6.65 2.88 -3.87
C GLY A 48 -7.08 1.72 -2.97
N HIS A 49 -6.31 0.63 -2.95
CA HIS A 49 -6.56 -0.51 -2.07
C HIS A 49 -6.49 -0.12 -0.58
N PHE A 50 -5.42 0.56 -0.16
CA PHE A 50 -5.27 0.98 1.24
C PHE A 50 -6.28 2.03 1.67
N ARG A 51 -6.62 2.98 0.79
CA ARG A 51 -7.67 3.98 1.06
C ARG A 51 -9.04 3.32 1.29
N LYS A 52 -9.35 2.26 0.56
CA LYS A 52 -10.56 1.47 0.76
C LYS A 52 -10.55 0.75 2.10
N ILE A 53 -9.44 0.09 2.45
CA ILE A 53 -9.27 -0.59 3.74
C ILE A 53 -9.47 0.38 4.90
N GLU A 54 -8.84 1.55 4.87
CA GLU A 54 -8.97 2.57 5.93
C GLU A 54 -10.43 3.04 6.07
N SER A 55 -11.12 3.28 4.95
CA SER A 55 -12.54 3.64 4.96
C SER A 55 -13.44 2.54 5.54
N GLU A 56 -13.13 1.26 5.28
CA GLU A 56 -13.87 0.12 5.82
C GLU A 56 -13.57 -0.11 7.31
N LYS A 57 -12.35 0.21 7.75
CA LYS A 57 -11.91 0.08 9.15
C LYS A 57 -12.58 1.14 10.03
N SER A 58 -12.59 2.41 9.61
CA SER A 58 -13.30 3.47 10.36
C SER A 58 -14.80 3.22 10.48
N LYS A 59 -15.45 2.61 9.47
CA LYS A 59 -16.89 2.26 9.54
C LYS A 59 -17.20 1.11 10.50
N LYS A 60 -16.23 0.25 10.81
CA LYS A 60 -16.40 -0.86 11.77
C LYS A 60 -16.13 -0.45 13.21
N GLU A 61 -15.28 0.55 13.45
CA GLU A 61 -15.03 1.08 14.80
C GLU A 61 -16.16 1.96 15.34
N GLU A 62 -16.96 2.61 14.48
CA GLU A 62 -18.10 3.45 14.91
C GLU A 62 -19.36 2.65 15.30
N LYS A 63 -19.37 1.32 15.11
CA LYS A 63 -20.50 0.43 15.44
C LYS A 63 -20.25 -0.51 16.62
N LYS A 64 -19.16 -0.32 17.37
CA LYS A 64 -18.84 -1.16 18.54
C LYS A 64 -19.06 -0.42 19.85
#